data_AF-A0A8S1KHZ6-F1
#
_entry.id   AF-A0A8S1KHZ6-F1
#
_cell.length_a   1.000
_cell.length_b   1.000
_cell.length_c   1.000
_cell.angle_alpha   90.00
_cell.angle_beta   90.00
_cell.angle_gamma   90.00
#
_symmetry.space_group_name_H-M   'P 1'
#
loop_
_entity.id
_entity.type
_entity.pdbx_description
1 polymer ?
#
loop_
_entity_poly.entity_id
_entity_poly.type
_entity_poly.pdbx_seq_one_letter_code
_entity_poly.pdbx_strand_id
1 'polypeptide(L)'
;MILTQQNYDGYKEYDINRKLRDEEKQTRMMKQEIMKQQLIEQQQLQEQRKKELQLQKQKEDEEQIQLIRKKQGEEKFQQIQNREATKQNLQHQNYLIQNHQKLLIDEKKQETLKIENDIINNAINGLSLEEQMRRQKREMQKQIVEQQMKELQQRKEKEKKDKEFEQLIYKEQTQNESHRIQKQEDSYRNYYQKLSERQNILQDIYRQKVDNPKIQLDYIIDQQVKDRQNKEENEYLTKRQLQQKQKEMYQNGLANQIQEKNEKKKLEDNIKEQRKLEILQASIQYEEQQRQDRLKKREVQQQYHTQLSTLSQSQSYGSGIMNTEISQSNIYNPLTNPISSQIQNPYILRQIQHNNSSLQQSPSMNQSKLASFGKSSLIN
;
A
#
# COMPACT_ATOMS: atom_id res chain seq x y z
N MET A 1 38.38 185.41 -14.74
CA MET A 1 37.95 184.46 -15.79
C MET A 1 37.90 183.05 -15.18
N ILE A 2 36.73 182.62 -14.69
CA ILE A 2 36.50 181.30 -14.08
C ILE A 2 35.11 180.82 -14.53
N LEU A 3 34.91 180.58 -15.83
CA LEU A 3 33.61 180.10 -16.36
C LEU A 3 33.71 179.18 -17.59
N THR A 4 34.88 178.63 -17.93
CA THR A 4 35.04 177.76 -19.13
C THR A 4 35.46 176.32 -18.85
N GLN A 5 35.70 175.92 -17.59
CA GLN A 5 36.17 174.57 -17.27
C GLN A 5 35.04 173.57 -16.91
N GLN A 6 33.90 174.03 -16.38
CA GLN A 6 32.82 173.14 -15.94
C GLN A 6 31.96 172.54 -17.06
N ASN A 7 31.97 173.09 -18.28
CA ASN A 7 31.17 172.56 -19.39
C ASN A 7 31.86 171.44 -20.20
N TYR A 8 33.18 171.24 -20.04
CA TYR A 8 33.92 170.20 -20.77
C TYR A 8 33.91 168.85 -20.04
N ASP A 9 33.86 168.84 -18.70
CA ASP A 9 33.85 167.61 -17.91
C ASP A 9 32.52 166.85 -18.00
N GLY A 10 31.37 167.55 -18.04
CA GLY A 10 30.06 166.90 -18.16
C GLY A 10 29.85 166.13 -19.47
N TYR A 11 30.48 166.56 -20.57
CA TYR A 11 30.39 165.87 -21.86
C TYR A 11 31.25 164.59 -21.90
N LYS A 12 32.41 164.59 -21.21
CA LYS A 12 33.23 163.39 -21.04
C LYS A 12 32.56 162.36 -20.15
N GLU A 13 31.92 162.77 -19.05
CA GLU A 13 31.18 161.84 -18.17
C GLU A 13 29.95 161.25 -18.88
N TYR A 14 29.26 162.01 -19.72
CA TYR A 14 28.14 161.50 -20.52
C TYR A 14 28.59 160.42 -21.53
N ASP A 15 29.72 160.61 -22.20
CA ASP A 15 30.24 159.65 -23.18
C ASP A 15 30.80 158.37 -22.53
N ILE A 16 31.40 158.48 -21.34
CA ILE A 16 31.82 157.32 -20.54
C ILE A 16 30.60 156.51 -20.06
N ASN A 17 29.56 157.18 -19.55
CA ASN A 17 28.33 156.52 -19.11
C ASN A 17 27.55 155.88 -20.28
N ARG A 18 27.62 156.47 -21.47
CA ARG A 18 27.06 155.88 -22.69
C ARG A 18 27.81 154.59 -23.08
N LYS A 19 29.14 154.61 -23.11
CA LYS A 19 29.96 153.41 -23.40
C LYS A 19 29.75 152.30 -22.37
N LEU A 20 29.67 152.64 -21.08
CA LEU A 20 29.36 151.66 -20.02
C LEU A 20 27.98 151.02 -20.20
N ARG A 21 26.95 151.78 -20.62
CA ARG A 21 25.63 151.20 -20.94
C ARG A 21 25.66 150.30 -22.17
N ASP A 22 26.44 150.64 -23.18
CA ASP A 22 26.60 149.81 -24.37
C ASP A 22 27.36 148.51 -24.06
N GLU A 23 28.40 148.56 -23.22
CA GLU A 23 29.11 147.38 -22.70
C GLU A 23 28.22 146.50 -21.79
N GLU A 24 27.38 147.11 -20.94
CA GLU A 24 26.42 146.38 -20.12
C GLU A 24 25.35 145.70 -20.98
N LYS A 25 24.87 146.39 -22.02
CA LYS A 25 23.94 145.82 -23.01
C LYS A 25 24.59 144.66 -23.78
N GLN A 26 25.84 144.79 -24.20
CA GLN A 26 26.58 143.73 -24.90
C GLN A 26 26.83 142.52 -23.99
N THR A 27 27.22 142.74 -22.73
CA THR A 27 27.39 141.68 -21.73
C THR A 27 26.06 140.97 -21.45
N ARG A 28 24.96 141.71 -21.39
CA ARG A 28 23.61 141.15 -21.21
C ARG A 28 23.18 140.29 -22.40
N MET A 29 23.47 140.74 -23.63
CA MET A 29 23.23 139.94 -24.84
C MET A 29 24.08 138.67 -24.85
N MET A 30 25.37 138.76 -24.53
CA MET A 30 26.25 137.59 -24.44
C MET A 30 25.77 136.58 -23.39
N LYS A 31 25.36 137.06 -22.21
CA LYS A 31 24.77 136.19 -21.16
C LYS A 31 23.48 135.51 -21.64
N GLN A 32 22.61 136.21 -22.38
CA GLN A 32 21.41 135.63 -22.96
C GLN A 32 21.74 134.57 -24.03
N GLU A 33 22.77 134.79 -24.83
CA GLU A 33 23.21 133.86 -25.88
C GLU A 33 23.84 132.59 -25.28
N ILE A 34 24.71 132.73 -24.27
CA ILE A 34 25.25 131.59 -23.50
C ILE A 34 24.13 130.79 -22.83
N MET A 35 23.14 131.46 -22.23
CA MET A 35 22.01 130.78 -21.59
C MET A 35 21.15 130.01 -22.60
N LYS A 36 20.95 130.56 -23.81
CA LYS A 36 20.29 129.85 -24.91
C LYS A 36 21.11 128.63 -25.35
N GLN A 37 22.42 128.78 -25.51
CA GLN A 37 23.32 127.69 -25.88
C GLN A 37 23.28 126.55 -24.84
N GLN A 38 23.38 126.88 -23.55
CA GLN A 38 23.29 125.92 -22.45
C GLN A 38 21.93 125.22 -22.38
N LEU A 39 20.84 125.93 -22.66
CA LEU A 39 19.51 125.34 -22.73
C LEU A 39 19.39 124.34 -23.88
N ILE A 40 19.94 124.67 -25.05
CA ILE A 40 19.96 123.78 -26.22
C ILE A 40 20.80 122.53 -25.92
N GLU A 41 21.99 122.68 -25.35
CA GLU A 41 22.83 121.54 -24.95
C GLU A 41 22.14 120.65 -23.91
N GLN A 42 21.47 121.24 -22.93
CA GLN A 42 20.69 120.49 -21.94
C GLN A 42 19.52 119.73 -22.57
N GLN A 43 18.82 120.34 -23.54
CA GLN A 43 17.75 119.68 -24.29
C GLN A 43 18.28 118.51 -25.13
N GLN A 44 19.38 118.69 -25.85
CA GLN A 44 20.02 117.64 -26.64
C GLN A 44 20.46 116.47 -25.75
N LEU A 45 21.05 116.77 -24.59
CA LEU A 45 21.52 115.74 -23.64
C LEU A 45 20.36 115.01 -22.94
N GLN A 46 19.22 115.68 -22.71
CA GLN A 46 17.99 114.99 -22.27
C GLN A 46 17.42 114.09 -23.36
N GLU A 47 17.44 114.53 -24.62
CA GLU A 47 16.94 113.74 -25.74
C GLU A 47 17.81 112.50 -25.99
N GLN A 48 19.14 112.64 -25.90
CA GLN A 48 20.08 111.50 -25.96
C GLN A 48 19.83 110.50 -24.83
N ARG A 49 19.69 110.95 -23.58
CA ARG A 49 19.35 110.06 -22.45
C ARG A 49 18.02 109.34 -22.63
N LYS A 50 17.00 110.00 -23.19
CA LYS A 50 15.73 109.35 -23.51
C LYS A 50 15.90 108.25 -24.56
N LYS A 51 16.70 108.49 -25.61
CA LYS A 51 17.00 107.50 -26.65
C LYS A 51 17.77 106.31 -26.09
N GLU A 52 18.79 106.54 -25.25
CA GLU A 52 19.54 105.48 -24.59
C GLU A 52 18.67 104.62 -23.67
N LEU A 53 17.83 105.25 -22.85
CA LEU A 53 16.90 104.53 -21.97
C LEU A 53 15.88 103.70 -22.75
N GLN A 54 15.37 104.24 -23.87
CA GLN A 54 14.46 103.50 -24.74
C GLN A 54 15.15 102.29 -25.38
N LEU A 55 16.39 102.45 -25.84
CA LEU A 55 17.18 101.35 -26.39
C LEU A 55 17.49 100.28 -25.34
N GLN A 56 17.80 100.67 -24.11
CA GLN A 56 18.02 99.74 -23.01
C GLN A 56 16.75 98.93 -22.69
N LYS A 57 15.60 99.59 -22.60
CA LYS A 57 14.31 98.89 -22.41
C LYS A 57 14.01 97.90 -23.53
N GLN A 58 14.26 98.27 -24.78
CA GLN A 58 14.08 97.36 -25.92
C GLN A 58 14.98 96.12 -25.82
N LYS A 59 16.24 96.27 -25.39
CA LYS A 59 17.13 95.13 -25.15
C LYS A 59 16.65 94.23 -24.01
N GLU A 60 16.21 94.82 -22.89
CA GLU A 60 15.67 94.07 -21.76
C GLU A 60 14.40 93.31 -22.15
N ASP A 61 13.50 93.92 -22.93
CA ASP A 61 12.29 93.27 -23.46
C ASP A 61 12.65 92.11 -24.42
N GLU A 62 13.63 92.31 -25.31
CA GLU A 62 14.11 91.27 -26.22
C GLU A 62 14.73 90.08 -25.46
N GLU A 63 15.54 90.33 -24.44
CA GLU A 63 16.11 89.30 -23.57
C GLU A 63 15.02 88.50 -22.83
N GLN A 64 14.00 89.19 -22.29
CA GLN A 64 12.87 88.53 -21.66
C GLN A 64 12.07 87.67 -22.63
N ILE A 65 11.82 88.16 -23.85
CA ILE A 65 11.14 87.41 -24.90
C ILE A 65 11.95 86.16 -25.28
N GLN A 66 13.27 86.27 -25.40
CA GLN A 66 14.14 85.12 -25.67
C GLN A 66 14.09 84.10 -24.54
N LEU A 67 14.11 84.54 -23.28
CA LEU A 67 13.99 83.66 -22.12
C LEU A 67 12.63 82.93 -22.09
N ILE A 68 11.53 83.64 -22.37
CA ILE A 68 10.19 83.04 -22.46
C ILE A 68 10.16 81.98 -23.57
N ARG A 69 10.69 82.29 -24.75
CA ARG A 69 10.74 81.32 -25.87
C ARG A 69 11.55 80.08 -25.51
N LYS A 70 12.69 80.25 -24.81
CA LYS A 70 13.51 79.13 -24.35
C LYS A 70 12.75 78.25 -23.35
N LYS A 71 12.12 78.85 -22.33
CA LYS A 71 11.30 78.12 -21.35
C LYS A 71 10.13 77.38 -22.01
N GLN A 72 9.41 78.02 -22.92
CA GLN A 72 8.33 77.37 -23.69
C GLN A 72 8.85 76.21 -24.55
N GLY A 73 10.07 76.33 -25.10
CA GLY A 73 10.73 75.24 -25.81
C GLY A 73 11.06 74.05 -24.90
N GLU A 74 11.61 74.31 -23.72
CA GLU A 74 11.92 73.30 -22.71
C GLU A 74 10.65 72.59 -22.20
N GLU A 75 9.58 73.34 -21.91
CA GLU A 75 8.29 72.79 -21.49
C GLU A 75 7.67 71.90 -22.58
N LYS A 76 7.69 72.34 -23.85
CA LYS A 76 7.23 71.52 -24.97
C LYS A 76 8.04 70.23 -25.10
N PHE A 77 9.37 70.31 -24.96
CA PHE A 77 10.23 69.15 -25.02
C PHE A 77 9.94 68.16 -23.89
N GLN A 78 9.78 68.64 -22.66
CA GLN A 78 9.37 67.81 -21.52
C GLN A 78 7.99 67.16 -21.74
N GLN A 79 7.02 67.89 -22.30
CA GLN A 79 5.72 67.33 -22.65
C GLN A 79 5.81 66.21 -23.69
N ILE A 80 6.68 66.37 -24.70
CA ILE A 80 6.93 65.32 -25.72
C ILE A 80 7.53 64.08 -25.05
N GLN A 81 8.57 64.26 -24.22
CA GLN A 81 9.20 63.15 -23.52
C GLN A 81 8.22 62.41 -22.59
N ASN A 82 7.41 63.15 -21.81
CA ASN A 82 6.41 62.56 -20.93
C ASN A 82 5.33 61.79 -21.72
N ARG A 83 4.92 62.30 -22.88
CA ARG A 83 3.96 61.63 -23.75
C ARG A 83 4.53 60.34 -24.33
N GLU A 84 5.79 60.33 -24.76
CA GLU A 84 6.46 59.13 -25.27
C GLU A 84 6.67 58.08 -24.16
N ALA A 85 7.14 58.50 -22.98
CA ALA A 85 7.28 57.61 -21.83
C ALA A 85 5.93 56.99 -21.42
N THR A 86 4.87 57.79 -21.37
CA THR A 86 3.51 57.31 -21.08
C THR A 86 3.05 56.31 -22.15
N LYS A 87 3.31 56.58 -23.43
CA LYS A 87 2.97 55.66 -24.53
C LYS A 87 3.71 54.32 -24.38
N GLN A 88 5.01 54.33 -24.09
CA GLN A 88 5.79 53.11 -23.88
C GLN A 88 5.30 52.32 -22.67
N ASN A 89 5.00 53.00 -21.55
CA ASN A 89 4.44 52.36 -20.36
C ASN A 89 3.09 51.70 -20.63
N LEU A 90 2.20 52.38 -21.35
CA LEU A 90 0.90 51.81 -21.75
C LEU A 90 1.04 50.62 -22.70
N GLN A 91 1.97 50.70 -23.66
CA GLN A 91 2.27 49.57 -24.55
C GLN A 91 2.80 48.36 -23.76
N HIS A 92 3.69 48.59 -22.81
CA HIS A 92 4.21 47.53 -21.95
C HIS A 92 3.12 46.92 -21.06
N GLN A 93 2.26 47.74 -20.44
CA GLN A 93 1.13 47.25 -19.66
C GLN A 93 0.16 46.40 -20.52
N ASN A 94 -0.17 46.86 -21.73
CA ASN A 94 -1.03 46.09 -22.64
C ASN A 94 -0.40 44.74 -23.03
N TYR A 95 0.92 44.71 -23.26
CA TYR A 95 1.63 43.46 -23.52
C TYR A 95 1.54 42.49 -22.33
N LEU A 96 1.73 42.98 -21.09
CA LEU A 96 1.59 42.17 -19.88
C LEU A 96 0.16 41.63 -19.71
N ILE A 97 -0.86 42.46 -19.96
CA ILE A 97 -2.27 42.07 -19.91
C ILE A 97 -2.56 40.95 -20.93
N GLN A 98 -2.08 41.10 -22.17
CA GLN A 98 -2.27 40.09 -23.22
C GLN A 98 -1.59 38.76 -22.86
N ASN A 99 -0.35 38.82 -22.35
CA ASN A 99 0.36 37.61 -21.90
C ASN A 99 -0.37 36.92 -20.74
N HIS A 100 -0.86 37.69 -19.76
CA HIS A 100 -1.60 37.13 -18.64
C HIS A 100 -2.92 36.49 -19.09
N GLN A 101 -3.66 37.12 -20.01
CA GLN A 101 -4.85 36.53 -20.61
C GLN A 101 -4.55 35.23 -21.35
N LYS A 102 -3.45 35.18 -22.10
CA LYS A 102 -3.01 33.96 -22.78
C LYS A 102 -2.70 32.83 -21.79
N LEU A 103 -1.98 33.15 -20.71
CA LEU A 103 -1.68 32.19 -19.64
C LEU A 103 -2.97 31.62 -19.03
N LEU A 104 -3.95 32.47 -18.69
CA LEU A 104 -5.23 32.03 -18.14
C LEU A 104 -6.01 31.11 -19.11
N ILE A 105 -5.94 31.38 -20.42
CA ILE A 105 -6.56 30.53 -21.44
C ILE A 105 -5.86 29.17 -21.50
N ASP A 106 -4.53 29.17 -21.49
CA ASP A 106 -3.74 27.93 -21.53
C ASP A 106 -3.95 27.08 -20.27
N GLU A 107 -4.03 27.69 -19.09
CA GLU A 107 -4.36 27.02 -17.82
C GLU A 107 -5.75 26.37 -17.87
N LYS A 108 -6.78 27.11 -18.31
CA LYS A 108 -8.14 26.55 -18.46
C LYS A 108 -8.19 25.41 -19.46
N LYS A 109 -7.42 25.50 -20.55
CA LYS A 109 -7.34 24.42 -21.55
C LYS A 109 -6.68 23.18 -20.96
N GLN A 110 -5.60 23.33 -20.20
CA GLN A 110 -4.96 22.21 -19.50
C GLN A 110 -5.88 21.58 -18.46
N GLU A 111 -6.62 22.38 -17.68
CA GLU A 111 -7.60 21.89 -16.71
C GLU A 111 -8.71 21.09 -17.40
N THR A 112 -9.25 21.60 -18.52
CA THR A 112 -10.28 20.90 -19.31
C THR A 112 -9.75 19.56 -19.84
N LEU A 113 -8.53 19.54 -20.41
CA LEU A 113 -7.90 18.30 -20.88
C LEU A 113 -7.64 17.32 -19.74
N LYS A 114 -7.33 17.80 -18.53
CA LYS A 114 -7.16 16.95 -17.36
C LYS A 114 -8.49 16.32 -16.95
N ILE A 115 -9.57 17.09 -16.89
CA ILE A 115 -10.92 16.60 -16.58
C ILE A 115 -11.36 15.56 -17.63
N GLU A 116 -11.16 15.83 -18.91
CA GLU A 116 -11.47 14.88 -19.99
C GLU A 116 -10.70 13.56 -19.85
N ASN A 117 -9.39 13.63 -19.55
CA ASN A 117 -8.58 12.45 -19.30
C ASN A 117 -9.05 11.68 -18.06
N ASP A 118 -9.41 12.36 -16.98
CA ASP A 118 -9.94 11.72 -15.77
C ASP A 118 -11.28 11.01 -16.04
N ILE A 119 -12.15 11.61 -16.87
CA ILE A 119 -13.41 10.98 -17.32
C ILE A 119 -13.11 9.72 -18.14
N ILE A 120 -12.18 9.79 -19.11
CA ILE A 120 -11.79 8.66 -19.95
C ILE A 120 -11.21 7.53 -19.09
N ASN A 121 -10.31 7.85 -18.16
CA ASN A 121 -9.68 6.88 -17.26
C ASN A 121 -10.72 6.21 -16.34
N ASN A 122 -11.66 6.98 -15.80
CA ASN A 122 -12.75 6.43 -14.99
C ASN A 122 -13.66 5.50 -15.79
N ALA A 123 -13.96 5.84 -17.05
CA ALA A 123 -14.75 4.98 -17.94
C ALA A 123 -14.01 3.67 -18.26
N ILE A 124 -12.70 3.72 -18.55
CA ILE A 124 -11.87 2.53 -18.79
C ILE A 124 -11.83 1.63 -17.55
N ASN A 125 -11.61 2.22 -16.36
CA ASN A 125 -11.60 1.48 -15.10
C ASN A 125 -12.97 0.83 -14.82
N GLY A 126 -14.06 1.55 -15.09
CA GLY A 126 -15.42 1.03 -14.96
C GLY A 126 -15.69 -0.18 -15.87
N LEU A 127 -15.29 -0.10 -17.14
CA LEU A 127 -15.41 -1.20 -18.10
C LEU A 127 -14.57 -2.41 -17.70
N SER A 128 -13.33 -2.18 -17.24
CA SER A 128 -12.45 -3.26 -16.78
C SER A 128 -13.03 -3.99 -15.57
N LEU A 129 -13.59 -3.25 -14.61
CA LEU A 129 -14.25 -3.81 -13.43
C LEU A 129 -15.49 -4.63 -13.80
N GLU A 130 -16.31 -4.12 -14.73
CA GLU A 130 -17.49 -4.85 -15.23
C GLU A 130 -17.08 -6.17 -15.90
N GLU A 131 -16.02 -6.15 -16.72
CA GLU A 131 -15.54 -7.35 -17.39
C GLU A 131 -15.02 -8.39 -16.39
N GLN A 132 -14.28 -7.96 -15.37
CA GLN A 132 -13.82 -8.83 -14.30
C GLN A 132 -14.99 -9.47 -13.54
N MET A 133 -15.99 -8.68 -13.16
CA MET A 133 -17.21 -9.18 -12.50
C MET A 133 -17.96 -10.19 -13.38
N ARG A 134 -18.05 -9.93 -14.69
CA ARG A 134 -18.69 -10.84 -15.64
C ARG A 134 -17.93 -12.17 -15.77
N ARG A 135 -16.59 -12.14 -15.78
CA ARG A 135 -15.75 -13.34 -15.79
C ARG A 135 -15.92 -14.16 -14.51
N GLN A 136 -15.87 -13.53 -13.34
CA GLN A 136 -16.11 -14.20 -12.06
C GLN A 136 -17.50 -14.85 -12.00
N LYS A 137 -18.54 -14.16 -12.46
CA LYS A 137 -19.91 -14.72 -12.52
C LYS A 137 -19.99 -15.96 -13.42
N ARG A 138 -19.33 -15.95 -14.59
CA ARG A 138 -19.29 -17.11 -15.50
C ARG A 138 -18.53 -18.28 -14.88
N GLU A 139 -17.41 -18.01 -14.22
CA GLU A 139 -16.61 -19.04 -13.55
C GLU A 139 -17.38 -19.69 -12.40
N MET A 140 -18.05 -18.88 -11.58
CA MET A 140 -18.94 -19.37 -10.51
C MET A 140 -20.08 -20.22 -11.06
N GLN A 141 -20.73 -19.80 -12.15
CA GLN A 141 -21.77 -20.61 -12.80
C GLN A 141 -21.21 -21.94 -13.32
N LYS A 142 -20.00 -21.95 -13.89
CA LYS A 142 -19.33 -23.18 -14.33
C LYS A 142 -19.08 -24.13 -13.16
N GLN A 143 -18.59 -23.61 -12.02
CA GLN A 143 -18.36 -24.40 -10.81
C GLN A 143 -19.67 -25.00 -10.26
N ILE A 144 -20.76 -24.23 -10.24
CA ILE A 144 -22.08 -24.72 -9.82
C ILE A 144 -22.55 -25.87 -10.71
N VAL A 145 -22.47 -25.71 -12.04
CA VAL A 145 -22.88 -26.74 -12.99
C VAL A 145 -22.01 -27.99 -12.85
N GLU A 146 -20.69 -27.84 -12.69
CA GLU A 146 -19.79 -28.98 -12.48
C GLU A 146 -20.12 -29.75 -11.20
N GLN A 147 -20.44 -29.04 -10.11
CA GLN A 147 -20.85 -29.66 -8.86
C GLN A 147 -22.19 -30.40 -8.99
N GLN A 148 -23.18 -29.80 -9.66
CA GLN A 148 -24.46 -30.45 -9.95
C GLN A 148 -24.29 -31.72 -10.80
N MET A 149 -23.38 -31.69 -11.79
CA MET A 149 -23.08 -32.87 -12.60
C MET A 149 -22.39 -33.98 -11.80
N LYS A 150 -21.45 -33.64 -10.91
CA LYS A 150 -20.82 -34.60 -9.99
C LYS A 150 -21.84 -35.25 -9.06
N GLU A 151 -22.73 -34.46 -8.45
CA GLU A 151 -23.80 -34.98 -7.59
C GLU A 151 -24.76 -35.89 -8.36
N LEU A 152 -25.15 -35.51 -9.59
CA LEU A 152 -25.99 -36.35 -10.43
C LEU A 152 -25.33 -37.69 -10.75
N GLN A 153 -24.02 -37.69 -11.04
CA GLN A 153 -23.27 -38.90 -11.32
C GLN A 153 -23.15 -39.81 -10.10
N GLN A 154 -22.88 -39.24 -8.91
CA GLN A 154 -22.88 -39.99 -7.65
C GLN A 154 -24.25 -40.62 -7.36
N ARG A 155 -25.36 -39.91 -7.62
CA ARG A 155 -26.72 -40.47 -7.47
C ARG A 155 -26.96 -41.64 -8.42
N LYS A 156 -26.55 -41.52 -9.70
CA LYS A 156 -26.67 -42.62 -10.67
C LYS A 156 -25.84 -43.84 -10.28
N GLU A 157 -24.62 -43.65 -9.81
CA GLU A 157 -23.78 -44.75 -9.35
C GLU A 157 -24.35 -45.44 -8.11
N LYS A 158 -24.90 -44.66 -7.17
CA LYS A 158 -25.60 -45.21 -6.01
C LYS A 158 -26.81 -46.03 -6.42
N GLU A 159 -27.68 -45.48 -7.28
CA GLU A 159 -28.85 -46.21 -7.79
C GLU A 159 -28.47 -47.50 -8.51
N LYS A 160 -27.37 -47.51 -9.27
CA LYS A 160 -26.85 -48.71 -9.92
C LYS A 160 -26.43 -49.76 -8.89
N LYS A 161 -25.68 -49.37 -7.85
CA LYS A 161 -25.27 -50.27 -6.76
C LYS A 161 -26.47 -50.81 -5.98
N ASP A 162 -27.46 -49.96 -5.70
CA ASP A 162 -28.68 -50.37 -5.00
C ASP A 162 -29.45 -51.43 -5.81
N LYS A 163 -29.58 -51.24 -7.14
CA LYS A 163 -30.18 -52.25 -8.05
C LYS A 163 -29.37 -53.55 -8.11
N GLU A 164 -28.04 -53.47 -8.19
CA GLU A 164 -27.18 -54.65 -8.16
C GLU A 164 -27.32 -55.42 -6.85
N PHE A 165 -27.45 -54.70 -5.73
CA PHE A 165 -27.67 -55.28 -4.41
C PHE A 165 -29.05 -55.94 -4.29
N GLU A 166 -30.12 -55.31 -4.76
CA GLU A 166 -31.46 -55.92 -4.81
C GLU A 166 -31.47 -57.21 -5.64
N GLN A 167 -30.79 -57.23 -6.78
CA GLN A 167 -30.66 -58.44 -7.61
C GLN A 167 -29.88 -59.55 -6.89
N LEU A 168 -28.84 -59.20 -6.13
CA LEU A 168 -28.09 -60.14 -5.31
C LEU A 168 -28.96 -60.75 -4.22
N ILE A 169 -29.72 -59.94 -3.48
CA ILE A 169 -30.68 -60.41 -2.46
C ILE A 169 -31.69 -61.37 -3.10
N TYR A 170 -32.27 -60.99 -4.24
CA TYR A 170 -33.26 -61.83 -4.91
C TYR A 170 -32.69 -63.18 -5.33
N LYS A 171 -31.45 -63.20 -5.88
CA LYS A 171 -30.76 -64.45 -6.22
C LYS A 171 -30.49 -65.31 -4.99
N GLU A 172 -30.02 -64.72 -3.90
CA GLU A 172 -29.76 -65.43 -2.64
C GLU A 172 -31.04 -66.04 -2.06
N GLN A 173 -32.15 -65.28 -2.03
CA GLN A 173 -33.45 -65.78 -1.59
C GLN A 173 -33.93 -66.95 -2.46
N THR A 174 -33.79 -66.84 -3.78
CA THR A 174 -34.20 -67.91 -4.71
C THR A 174 -33.34 -69.18 -4.52
N GLN A 175 -32.03 -69.02 -4.31
CA GLN A 175 -31.12 -70.15 -4.04
C GLN A 175 -31.43 -70.83 -2.71
N ASN A 176 -31.71 -70.04 -1.66
CA ASN A 176 -32.08 -70.54 -0.35
C ASN A 176 -33.41 -71.30 -0.37
N GLU A 177 -34.43 -70.79 -1.07
CA GLU A 177 -35.71 -71.48 -1.24
C GLU A 177 -35.52 -72.79 -2.02
N SER A 178 -34.73 -72.77 -3.09
CA SER A 178 -34.39 -73.98 -3.85
C SER A 178 -33.68 -75.03 -2.98
N HIS A 179 -32.70 -74.63 -2.17
CA HIS A 179 -32.03 -75.53 -1.22
C HIS A 179 -32.99 -76.09 -0.16
N ARG A 180 -33.94 -75.28 0.31
CA ARG A 180 -34.96 -75.72 1.26
C ARG A 180 -35.89 -76.77 0.63
N ILE A 181 -36.36 -76.53 -0.59
CA ILE A 181 -37.19 -77.48 -1.34
C ILE A 181 -36.42 -78.77 -1.56
N GLN A 182 -35.16 -78.70 -2.01
CA GLN A 182 -34.34 -79.87 -2.27
C GLN A 182 -34.10 -80.71 -0.99
N LYS A 183 -33.79 -80.06 0.15
CA LYS A 183 -33.71 -80.76 1.44
C LYS A 183 -35.01 -81.45 1.84
N GLN A 184 -36.15 -80.83 1.52
CA GLN A 184 -37.46 -81.41 1.81
C GLN A 184 -37.74 -82.63 0.91
N GLU A 185 -37.42 -82.54 -0.38
CA GLU A 185 -37.49 -83.67 -1.31
C GLU A 185 -36.57 -84.82 -0.90
N ASP A 186 -35.33 -84.54 -0.53
CA ASP A 186 -34.37 -85.54 -0.03
C ASP A 186 -34.88 -86.19 1.27
N SER A 187 -35.50 -85.41 2.17
CA SER A 187 -36.14 -85.93 3.37
C SER A 187 -37.29 -86.89 3.03
N TYR A 188 -38.12 -86.56 2.03
CA TYR A 188 -39.19 -87.45 1.59
C TYR A 188 -38.65 -88.71 0.92
N ARG A 189 -37.63 -88.59 0.04
CA ARG A 189 -36.96 -89.75 -0.57
C ARG A 189 -36.39 -90.68 0.50
N ASN A 190 -35.67 -90.13 1.48
CA ASN A 190 -35.14 -90.89 2.61
C ASN A 190 -36.24 -91.53 3.44
N TYR A 191 -37.36 -90.83 3.67
CA TYR A 191 -38.50 -91.40 4.38
C TYR A 191 -39.06 -92.62 3.66
N TYR A 192 -39.33 -92.52 2.35
CA TYR A 192 -39.85 -93.64 1.56
C TYR A 192 -38.84 -94.78 1.40
N GLN A 193 -37.55 -94.46 1.27
CA GLN A 193 -36.50 -95.47 1.25
C GLN A 193 -36.45 -96.24 2.57
N LYS A 194 -36.45 -95.54 3.72
CA LYS A 194 -36.53 -96.18 5.04
C LYS A 194 -37.81 -96.99 5.22
N LEU A 195 -38.93 -96.52 4.65
CA LEU A 195 -40.20 -97.26 4.68
C LEU A 195 -40.06 -98.60 3.91
N SER A 196 -39.47 -98.55 2.72
CA SER A 196 -39.17 -99.73 1.90
C SER A 196 -38.18 -100.68 2.58
N GLU A 197 -37.07 -100.16 3.12
CA GLU A 197 -36.11 -100.93 3.91
C GLU A 197 -36.79 -101.59 5.11
N ARG A 198 -37.66 -100.86 5.84
CA ARG A 198 -38.42 -101.41 6.96
C ARG A 198 -39.39 -102.51 6.53
N GLN A 199 -40.01 -102.37 5.37
CA GLN A 199 -40.88 -103.40 4.81
C GLN A 199 -40.09 -104.65 4.40
N ASN A 200 -38.93 -104.48 3.78
CA ASN A 200 -38.02 -105.58 3.44
C ASN A 200 -37.49 -106.26 4.71
N ILE A 201 -37.03 -105.50 5.70
CA ILE A 201 -36.60 -106.01 7.00
C ILE A 201 -37.75 -106.75 7.69
N LEU A 202 -38.98 -106.23 7.68
CA LEU A 202 -40.12 -106.95 8.27
C LEU A 202 -40.42 -108.26 7.53
N GLN A 203 -40.32 -108.30 6.20
CA GLN A 203 -40.45 -109.53 5.42
C GLN A 203 -39.31 -110.51 5.70
N ASP A 204 -38.07 -110.03 5.80
CA ASP A 204 -36.90 -110.83 6.13
C ASP A 204 -36.97 -111.35 7.55
N ILE A 205 -37.41 -110.55 8.52
CA ILE A 205 -37.69 -110.97 9.89
C ILE A 205 -38.80 -112.00 9.90
N TYR A 206 -39.87 -111.82 9.11
CA TYR A 206 -40.93 -112.82 9.01
C TYR A 206 -40.38 -114.15 8.47
N ARG A 207 -39.52 -114.12 7.44
CA ARG A 207 -38.83 -115.29 6.89
C ARG A 207 -37.85 -115.92 7.90
N GLN A 208 -37.05 -115.11 8.57
CA GLN A 208 -36.01 -115.56 9.52
C GLN A 208 -36.59 -116.00 10.87
N LYS A 209 -37.67 -115.41 11.36
CA LYS A 209 -38.33 -115.84 12.61
C LYS A 209 -39.11 -117.13 12.46
N VAL A 210 -39.46 -117.50 11.23
CA VAL A 210 -40.04 -118.82 10.94
C VAL A 210 -38.94 -119.90 10.92
N ASP A 211 -37.68 -119.59 10.54
CA ASP A 211 -36.66 -120.62 10.31
C ASP A 211 -35.38 -120.57 11.19
N ASN A 212 -34.94 -119.45 11.80
CA ASN A 212 -33.77 -119.45 12.73
C ASN A 212 -33.52 -118.15 13.56
N PRO A 213 -33.82 -118.10 14.87
CA PRO A 213 -33.71 -116.89 15.71
C PRO A 213 -32.28 -116.46 16.14
N LYS A 214 -31.26 -117.30 15.94
CA LYS A 214 -29.89 -117.04 16.40
C LYS A 214 -29.17 -115.94 15.60
N ILE A 215 -29.35 -115.92 14.28
CA ILE A 215 -28.70 -114.96 13.36
C ILE A 215 -29.14 -113.52 13.64
N GLN A 216 -30.39 -113.34 14.10
CA GLN A 216 -30.94 -112.02 14.39
C GLN A 216 -30.32 -111.36 15.63
N LEU A 217 -29.93 -112.16 16.62
CA LEU A 217 -29.23 -111.66 17.82
C LEU A 217 -27.81 -111.20 17.47
N ASP A 218 -27.08 -111.96 16.66
CA ASP A 218 -25.72 -111.62 16.23
C ASP A 218 -25.71 -110.31 15.41
N TYR A 219 -26.68 -110.13 14.51
CA TYR A 219 -26.82 -108.88 13.74
C TYR A 219 -27.09 -107.64 14.61
N ILE A 220 -27.91 -107.77 15.66
CA ILE A 220 -28.19 -106.66 16.58
C ILE A 220 -26.94 -106.26 17.36
N ILE A 221 -26.15 -107.25 17.78
CA ILE A 221 -24.90 -107.01 18.52
C ILE A 221 -23.88 -106.30 17.63
N ASP A 222 -23.68 -106.77 16.39
CA ASP A 222 -22.76 -106.14 15.44
C ASP A 222 -23.16 -104.70 15.11
N GLN A 223 -24.46 -104.44 14.95
CA GLN A 223 -24.96 -103.09 14.71
C GLN A 223 -24.67 -102.15 15.90
N GLN A 224 -24.85 -102.62 17.13
CA GLN A 224 -24.56 -101.84 18.34
C GLN A 224 -23.07 -101.56 18.54
N VAL A 225 -22.19 -102.47 18.11
CA VAL A 225 -20.73 -102.25 18.14
C VAL A 225 -20.34 -101.18 17.12
N LYS A 226 -20.88 -101.27 15.90
CA LYS A 226 -20.61 -100.31 14.82
C LYS A 226 -21.11 -98.90 15.14
N ASP A 227 -22.30 -98.79 15.74
CA ASP A 227 -22.85 -97.50 16.16
C ASP A 227 -22.02 -96.84 17.26
N ARG A 228 -21.43 -97.63 18.17
CA ARG A 228 -20.48 -97.12 19.18
C ARG A 228 -19.20 -96.58 18.55
N GLN A 229 -18.60 -97.33 17.64
CA GLN A 229 -17.38 -96.91 16.93
C GLN A 229 -17.60 -95.62 16.13
N ASN A 230 -18.72 -95.52 15.40
CA ASN A 230 -19.07 -94.32 14.64
C ASN A 230 -19.29 -93.11 15.55
N LYS A 231 -19.82 -93.30 16.76
CA LYS A 231 -20.02 -92.20 17.71
C LYS A 231 -18.69 -91.66 18.24
N GLU A 232 -17.77 -92.55 18.59
CA GLU A 232 -16.44 -92.18 19.07
C GLU A 232 -15.63 -91.44 17.98
N GLU A 233 -15.70 -91.89 16.73
CA GLU A 233 -15.03 -91.22 15.60
C GLU A 233 -15.59 -89.81 15.35
N ASN A 234 -16.92 -89.66 15.38
CA ASN A 234 -17.56 -88.35 15.21
C ASN A 234 -17.21 -87.37 16.33
N GLU A 235 -17.16 -87.82 17.58
CA GLU A 235 -16.74 -86.99 18.71
C GLU A 235 -15.28 -86.53 18.56
N TYR A 236 -14.39 -87.43 18.12
CA TYR A 236 -12.99 -87.10 17.86
C TYR A 236 -12.82 -86.07 16.74
N LEU A 237 -13.50 -86.26 15.61
CA LEU A 237 -13.46 -85.33 14.47
C LEU A 237 -13.99 -83.94 14.86
N THR A 238 -15.10 -83.89 15.59
CA THR A 238 -15.69 -82.64 16.08
C THR A 238 -14.74 -81.88 16.99
N LYS A 239 -14.08 -82.59 17.93
CA LYS A 239 -13.10 -81.99 18.85
C LYS A 239 -11.89 -81.42 18.09
N ARG A 240 -11.42 -82.12 17.06
CA ARG A 240 -10.31 -81.66 16.21
C ARG A 240 -10.66 -80.40 15.41
N GLN A 241 -11.85 -80.35 14.81
CA GLN A 241 -12.33 -79.17 14.08
C GLN A 241 -12.47 -77.95 15.00
N LEU A 242 -12.97 -78.14 16.23
CA LEU A 242 -13.10 -77.06 17.20
C LEU A 242 -11.75 -76.45 17.57
N GLN A 243 -10.72 -77.29 17.78
CA GLN A 243 -9.36 -76.82 18.06
C GLN A 243 -8.76 -76.04 16.89
N GLN A 244 -8.98 -76.49 15.66
CA GLN A 244 -8.51 -75.78 14.47
C GLN A 244 -9.15 -74.39 14.35
N LYS A 245 -10.46 -74.30 14.53
CA LYS A 245 -11.19 -73.03 14.51
C LYS A 245 -10.70 -72.06 15.60
N GLN A 246 -10.41 -72.55 16.80
CA GLN A 246 -9.83 -71.73 17.87
C GLN A 246 -8.44 -71.19 17.50
N LYS A 247 -7.60 -72.00 16.87
CA LYS A 247 -6.27 -71.59 16.40
C LYS A 247 -6.37 -70.50 15.32
N GLU A 248 -7.30 -70.64 14.38
CA GLU A 248 -7.54 -69.65 13.32
C GLU A 248 -8.03 -68.32 13.89
N MET A 249 -8.98 -68.34 14.84
CA MET A 249 -9.44 -67.12 15.52
C MET A 249 -8.31 -66.39 16.25
N TYR A 250 -7.43 -67.13 16.91
CA TYR A 250 -6.28 -66.54 17.60
C TYR A 250 -5.29 -65.90 16.61
N GLN A 251 -5.00 -66.56 15.49
CA GLN A 251 -4.11 -66.02 14.45
C GLN A 251 -4.68 -64.77 13.79
N ASN A 252 -5.99 -64.75 13.50
CA ASN A 252 -6.66 -63.57 12.94
C ASN A 252 -6.67 -62.40 13.93
N GLY A 253 -6.91 -62.67 15.22
CA GLY A 253 -6.83 -61.63 16.27
C GLY A 253 -5.44 -61.00 16.37
N LEU A 254 -4.38 -61.82 16.27
CA LEU A 254 -3.01 -61.33 16.29
C LEU A 254 -2.67 -60.49 15.04
N ALA A 255 -3.13 -60.91 13.86
CA ALA A 255 -2.93 -60.17 12.62
C ALA A 255 -3.56 -58.78 12.68
N ASN A 256 -4.78 -58.67 13.20
CA ASN A 256 -5.49 -57.40 13.36
C ASN A 256 -4.74 -56.44 14.30
N GLN A 257 -4.22 -56.93 15.43
CA GLN A 257 -3.43 -56.10 16.35
C GLN A 257 -2.14 -55.56 15.71
N ILE A 258 -1.47 -56.36 14.89
CA ILE A 258 -0.28 -55.93 14.15
C ILE A 258 -0.65 -54.85 13.13
N GLN A 259 -1.76 -55.01 12.42
CA GLN A 259 -2.25 -54.03 11.45
C GLN A 259 -2.56 -52.69 12.13
N GLU A 260 -3.34 -52.68 13.22
CA GLU A 260 -3.67 -51.46 13.96
C GLU A 260 -2.41 -50.73 14.46
N LYS A 261 -1.41 -51.47 14.93
CA LYS A 261 -0.14 -50.90 15.39
C LYS A 261 0.63 -50.23 14.26
N ASN A 262 0.64 -50.84 13.08
CA ASN A 262 1.30 -50.29 11.89
C ASN A 262 0.57 -49.05 11.36
N GLU A 263 -0.77 -49.03 11.39
CA GLU A 263 -1.57 -47.87 10.98
C GLU A 263 -1.36 -46.69 11.93
N LYS A 264 -1.33 -46.93 13.25
CA LYS A 264 -0.99 -45.89 14.25
C LYS A 264 0.40 -45.32 14.02
N LYS A 265 1.40 -46.18 13.74
CA LYS A 265 2.76 -45.73 13.46
C LYS A 265 2.82 -44.85 12.20
N LYS A 266 2.14 -45.23 11.11
CA LYS A 266 2.06 -44.42 9.89
C LYS A 266 1.43 -43.05 10.14
N LEU A 267 0.38 -43.00 10.98
CA LEU A 267 -0.26 -41.73 11.34
C LEU A 267 0.69 -40.81 12.12
N GLU A 268 1.42 -41.36 13.10
CA GLU A 268 2.42 -40.60 13.86
C GLU A 268 3.56 -40.08 12.97
N ASP A 269 4.04 -40.89 12.03
CA ASP A 269 5.12 -40.50 11.12
C ASP A 269 4.65 -39.37 10.18
N ASN A 270 3.40 -39.42 9.67
CA ASN A 270 2.80 -38.34 8.88
C ASN A 270 2.68 -37.03 9.68
N ILE A 271 2.25 -37.10 10.95
CA ILE A 271 2.14 -35.91 11.81
C ILE A 271 3.52 -35.28 12.06
N LYS A 272 4.56 -36.11 12.27
CA LYS A 272 5.93 -35.62 12.43
C LYS A 272 6.44 -34.94 11.17
N GLU A 273 6.15 -35.49 9.99
CA GLU A 273 6.53 -34.90 8.72
C GLU A 273 5.82 -33.57 8.47
N GLN A 274 4.51 -33.48 8.74
CA GLN A 274 3.75 -32.23 8.67
C GLN A 274 4.35 -31.14 9.57
N ARG A 275 4.65 -31.46 10.84
CA ARG A 275 5.28 -30.51 11.76
C ARG A 275 6.66 -30.05 11.27
N LYS A 276 7.44 -30.94 10.66
CA LYS A 276 8.74 -30.57 10.09
C LYS A 276 8.59 -29.56 8.96
N LEU A 277 7.59 -29.74 8.10
CA LEU A 277 7.27 -28.81 7.02
C LEU A 277 6.78 -27.45 7.53
N GLU A 278 5.93 -27.44 8.57
CA GLU A 278 5.46 -26.22 9.23
C GLU A 278 6.62 -25.42 9.84
N ILE A 279 7.54 -26.09 10.54
CA ILE A 279 8.74 -25.46 11.10
C ILE A 279 9.61 -24.88 9.99
N LEU A 280 9.80 -25.61 8.89
CA LEU A 280 10.56 -25.12 7.75
C LEU A 280 9.90 -23.86 7.15
N GLN A 281 8.58 -23.88 6.94
CA GLN A 281 7.85 -22.73 6.40
C GLN A 281 7.92 -21.51 7.31
N ALA A 282 7.79 -21.69 8.62
CA ALA A 282 7.92 -20.61 9.61
C ALA A 282 9.34 -20.02 9.60
N SER A 283 10.37 -20.86 9.44
CA SER A 283 11.76 -20.40 9.37
C SER A 283 12.03 -19.54 8.13
N ILE A 284 11.52 -19.93 6.96
CA ILE A 284 11.60 -19.14 5.72
C ILE A 284 10.88 -17.81 5.86
N GLN A 285 9.67 -17.80 6.45
CA GLN A 285 8.91 -16.55 6.68
C GLN A 285 9.65 -15.60 7.61
N TYR A 286 10.25 -16.13 8.68
CA TYR A 286 11.05 -15.34 9.62
C TYR A 286 12.30 -14.73 8.96
N GLU A 287 13.00 -15.51 8.12
CA GLU A 287 14.16 -15.02 7.38
C GLU A 287 13.79 -13.94 6.36
N GLU A 288 12.67 -14.09 5.68
CA GLU A 288 12.12 -13.07 4.77
C GLU A 288 11.76 -11.78 5.53
N GLN A 289 11.11 -11.90 6.68
CA GLN A 289 10.77 -10.75 7.53
C GLN A 289 12.03 -10.00 7.99
N GLN A 290 13.03 -10.73 8.48
CA GLN A 290 14.35 -10.18 8.85
C GLN A 290 15.02 -9.46 7.67
N ARG A 291 14.90 -9.99 6.44
CA ARG A 291 15.43 -9.35 5.23
C ARG A 291 14.72 -8.03 4.95
N GLN A 292 13.39 -8.00 5.02
CA GLN A 292 12.59 -6.78 4.82
C GLN A 292 12.91 -5.72 5.87
N ASP A 293 13.05 -6.10 7.14
CA ASP A 293 13.40 -5.17 8.22
C ASP A 293 14.81 -4.58 8.02
N ARG A 294 15.78 -5.38 7.55
CA ARG A 294 17.11 -4.87 7.16
C ARG A 294 17.05 -3.87 6.01
N LEU A 295 16.21 -4.12 5.00
CA LEU A 295 16.02 -3.20 3.87
C LEU A 295 15.42 -1.86 4.34
N LYS A 296 14.32 -1.91 5.12
CA LYS A 296 13.70 -0.71 5.70
C LYS A 296 14.68 0.09 6.55
N LYS A 297 15.47 -0.57 7.40
CA LYS A 297 16.49 0.11 8.22
C LYS A 297 17.54 0.80 7.36
N ARG A 298 17.95 0.19 6.24
CA ARG A 298 18.88 0.79 5.27
C ARG A 298 18.27 2.00 4.56
N GLU A 299 17.00 1.93 4.16
CA GLU A 299 16.28 3.06 3.56
C GLU A 299 16.19 4.25 4.52
N VAL A 300 15.82 4.00 5.79
CA VAL A 300 15.76 5.06 6.82
C VAL A 300 17.15 5.68 7.05
N GLN A 301 18.20 4.87 7.12
CA GLN A 301 19.57 5.38 7.25
C GLN A 301 20.00 6.18 6.01
N GLN A 302 19.67 5.75 4.80
CA GLN A 302 19.95 6.50 3.58
C GLN A 302 19.22 7.85 3.57
N GLN A 303 17.94 7.88 3.90
CA GLN A 303 17.16 9.12 4.02
C GLN A 303 17.78 10.08 5.04
N TYR A 304 18.17 9.57 6.21
CA TYR A 304 18.85 10.35 7.24
C TYR A 304 20.20 10.92 6.74
N HIS A 305 21.01 10.11 6.05
CA HIS A 305 22.26 10.58 5.45
C HIS A 305 22.03 11.60 4.32
N THR A 306 20.99 11.46 3.51
CA THR A 306 20.63 12.45 2.48
C THR A 306 20.19 13.76 3.12
N GLN A 307 19.42 13.72 4.22
CA GLN A 307 19.05 14.91 4.98
C GLN A 307 20.27 15.60 5.60
N LEU A 308 21.22 14.83 6.17
CA LEU A 308 22.47 15.40 6.68
C LEU A 308 23.37 15.96 5.57
N SER A 309 23.43 15.31 4.41
CA SER A 309 24.23 15.78 3.27
C SER A 309 23.67 17.06 2.64
N THR A 310 22.35 17.25 2.67
CA THR A 310 21.71 18.49 2.22
C THR A 310 21.86 19.60 3.27
N LEU A 311 21.94 19.26 4.55
CA LEU A 311 22.31 20.18 5.62
C LEU A 311 23.81 20.58 5.58
N SER A 312 24.71 19.70 5.17
CA SER A 312 26.15 19.99 5.08
C SER A 312 26.54 20.76 3.81
N GLN A 313 25.75 20.69 2.72
CA GLN A 313 25.95 21.54 1.54
C GLN A 313 25.50 22.99 1.73
N SER A 314 24.77 23.31 2.80
CA SER A 314 24.38 24.70 3.13
C SER A 314 25.36 25.42 4.07
N GLN A 315 26.50 24.80 4.44
CA GLN A 315 27.54 25.42 5.28
C GLN A 315 28.99 25.21 4.82
N SER A 316 29.26 24.96 3.53
CA SER A 316 30.64 24.81 3.04
C SER A 316 31.02 25.84 1.97
N TYR A 317 31.09 27.11 2.38
CA TYR A 317 32.12 28.05 1.90
C TYR A 317 33.08 28.30 3.05
N GLY A 318 34.08 27.43 3.22
CA GLY A 318 35.10 27.66 4.24
C GLY A 318 35.97 26.43 4.52
N SER A 319 37.18 26.48 3.99
CA SER A 319 38.38 25.83 4.55
C SER A 319 38.51 24.30 4.44
N GLY A 320 39.38 23.90 3.51
CA GLY A 320 40.55 23.04 3.78
C GLY A 320 40.38 21.75 4.59
N ILE A 321 40.56 20.62 3.88
CA ILE A 321 41.31 19.41 4.26
C ILE A 321 40.86 18.72 5.56
N MET A 322 40.40 17.47 5.47
CA MET A 322 41.06 16.32 6.12
C MET A 322 40.48 14.99 5.64
N ASN A 323 41.38 14.14 5.13
CA ASN A 323 41.22 12.70 5.13
C ASN A 323 41.07 12.23 6.59
N THR A 324 40.01 11.51 6.91
CA THR A 324 39.96 10.66 8.11
C THR A 324 39.57 9.25 7.68
N GLU A 325 40.60 8.43 7.55
CA GLU A 325 40.50 6.98 7.62
C GLU A 325 39.72 6.58 8.88
N ILE A 326 38.58 5.92 8.70
CA ILE A 326 37.83 5.33 9.82
C ILE A 326 38.60 4.09 10.26
N SER A 327 39.39 4.25 11.32
CA SER A 327 39.97 3.15 12.07
C SER A 327 38.86 2.26 12.62
N GLN A 328 38.95 0.95 12.37
CA GLN A 328 38.08 -0.06 12.95
C GLN A 328 38.27 -0.08 14.48
N SER A 329 37.31 0.45 15.23
CA SER A 329 37.25 0.27 16.68
C SER A 329 36.82 -1.17 17.00
N ASN A 330 37.73 -1.96 17.57
CA ASN A 330 37.41 -3.20 18.26
C ASN A 330 36.49 -2.88 19.44
N ILE A 331 35.17 -3.09 19.27
CA ILE A 331 34.17 -2.91 20.31
C ILE A 331 34.35 -4.04 21.34
N TYR A 332 34.88 -3.70 22.51
CA TYR A 332 34.92 -4.56 23.67
C TYR A 332 33.49 -4.89 24.12
N ASN A 333 33.14 -6.19 24.13
CA ASN A 333 31.83 -6.68 24.55
C ASN A 333 31.89 -7.15 26.02
N PRO A 334 31.32 -6.40 26.98
CA PRO A 334 31.35 -6.75 28.40
C PRO A 334 30.54 -8.01 28.75
N LEU A 335 29.77 -8.57 27.80
CA LEU A 335 29.02 -9.81 27.99
C LEU A 335 29.85 -11.08 27.72
N THR A 336 30.96 -10.98 26.99
CA THR A 336 31.78 -12.14 26.60
C THR A 336 33.18 -12.16 27.23
N ASN A 337 33.64 -11.04 27.81
CA ASN A 337 34.94 -10.96 28.51
C ASN A 337 34.83 -10.06 29.77
N PRO A 338 34.40 -10.57 30.94
CA PRO A 338 34.25 -9.75 32.14
C PRO A 338 35.61 -9.42 32.80
N ILE A 339 35.77 -8.16 33.25
CA ILE A 339 36.89 -7.74 34.11
C ILE A 339 36.66 -8.28 35.54
N SER A 340 37.70 -8.85 36.15
CA SER A 340 37.66 -9.57 37.43
C SER A 340 37.27 -8.73 38.66
N SER A 341 37.16 -7.41 38.53
CA SER A 341 36.82 -6.48 39.62
C SER A 341 35.43 -5.85 39.52
N GLN A 342 34.58 -6.28 38.56
CA GLN A 342 33.24 -5.72 38.40
C GLN A 342 32.18 -6.62 39.06
N ILE A 343 31.55 -6.12 40.12
CA ILE A 343 30.45 -6.80 40.83
C ILE A 343 29.28 -7.00 39.86
N GLN A 344 29.05 -8.24 39.44
CA GLN A 344 27.93 -8.61 38.57
C GLN A 344 26.61 -8.57 39.36
N ASN A 345 25.62 -7.89 38.79
CA ASN A 345 24.29 -7.71 39.39
C ASN A 345 23.53 -9.06 39.45
N PRO A 346 23.17 -9.58 40.64
CA PRO A 346 22.64 -10.95 40.80
C PRO A 346 21.28 -11.19 40.12
N TYR A 347 20.57 -10.14 39.73
CA TYR A 347 19.30 -10.26 39.01
C TYR A 347 19.45 -10.79 37.58
N ILE A 348 20.59 -10.58 36.92
CA ILE A 348 20.84 -11.06 35.54
C ILE A 348 21.16 -12.56 35.53
N LEU A 349 21.90 -13.06 36.52
CA LEU A 349 22.19 -14.50 36.66
C LEU A 349 20.93 -15.34 36.95
N ARG A 350 19.95 -14.77 37.68
CA ARG A 350 18.68 -15.45 37.97
C ARG A 350 17.83 -15.67 36.72
N GLN A 351 17.87 -14.76 35.75
CA GLN A 351 17.10 -14.90 34.50
C GLN A 351 17.73 -15.90 33.52
N ILE A 352 19.06 -16.06 33.53
CA ILE A 352 19.73 -17.06 32.68
C ILE A 352 19.49 -18.48 33.22
N GLN A 353 19.40 -18.69 34.55
CA GLN A 353 19.10 -20.01 35.12
C GLN A 353 17.64 -20.46 34.93
N HIS A 354 16.68 -19.53 34.81
CA HIS A 354 15.28 -19.87 34.57
C HIS A 354 14.95 -20.25 33.12
N ASN A 355 15.80 -19.92 32.15
CA ASN A 355 15.58 -20.30 30.74
C ASN A 355 16.02 -21.73 30.39
N ASN A 356 16.65 -22.47 31.33
CA ASN A 356 17.05 -23.87 31.14
C ASN A 356 16.22 -24.87 31.99
N SER A 357 15.12 -24.43 32.59
CA SER A 357 14.29 -25.26 33.49
C SER A 357 12.83 -25.40 33.02
N SER A 358 12.63 -25.74 31.74
CA SER A 358 11.34 -26.26 31.22
C SER A 358 11.48 -27.68 30.64
N LEU A 359 12.26 -28.52 31.32
CA LEU A 359 12.22 -29.98 31.22
C LEU A 359 12.00 -30.51 32.64
N GLN A 360 10.77 -30.42 33.14
CA GLN A 360 10.34 -31.20 34.30
C GLN A 360 9.16 -32.09 33.92
N GLN A 361 9.43 -33.37 34.12
CA GLN A 361 8.56 -34.52 33.98
C GLN A 361 7.26 -34.30 34.76
N SER A 362 6.13 -34.48 34.08
CA SER A 362 4.85 -34.69 34.76
C SER A 362 4.92 -36.01 35.55
N PRO A 363 4.58 -36.04 36.86
CA PRO A 363 4.47 -37.29 37.59
C PRO A 363 3.24 -38.06 37.10
N SER A 364 3.45 -39.30 36.66
CA SER A 364 2.39 -40.24 36.30
C SER A 364 1.67 -40.71 37.56
N MET A 365 0.40 -40.31 37.71
CA MET A 365 -0.50 -40.94 38.67
C MET A 365 -1.01 -42.26 38.08
N ASN A 366 -0.32 -43.35 38.40
CA ASN A 366 -0.87 -44.70 38.31
C ASN A 366 -1.83 -44.90 39.50
N GLN A 367 -3.14 -44.89 39.25
CA GLN A 367 -4.10 -45.57 40.13
C GLN A 367 -4.85 -46.63 39.33
N SER A 368 -4.48 -47.88 39.59
CA SER A 368 -5.23 -49.07 39.26
C SER A 368 -6.41 -49.21 40.23
N LYS A 369 -7.63 -49.33 39.71
CA LYS A 369 -8.76 -49.93 40.44
C LYS A 369 -9.29 -51.10 39.63
N LEU A 370 -8.69 -52.26 39.90
CA LEU A 370 -9.35 -53.55 39.78
C LEU A 370 -10.56 -53.54 40.73
N ALA A 371 -11.76 -53.68 40.18
CA ALA A 371 -12.92 -54.21 40.89
C ALA A 371 -13.56 -55.27 39.98
N SER A 372 -13.24 -56.51 40.34
CA SER A 372 -13.92 -57.73 39.94
C SER A 372 -15.23 -57.87 40.73
N PHE A 373 -16.15 -58.67 40.17
CA PHE A 373 -17.38 -59.23 40.75
C PHE A 373 -18.66 -58.40 40.68
N GLY A 374 -19.69 -59.01 40.10
CA GLY A 374 -21.01 -59.00 40.73
C GLY A 374 -22.18 -58.79 39.80
N LYS A 375 -22.79 -59.89 39.40
CA LYS A 375 -24.18 -59.97 38.92
C LYS A 375 -25.14 -59.22 39.86
N SER A 376 -26.05 -58.43 39.29
CA SER A 376 -27.42 -58.07 39.73
C SER A 376 -27.74 -56.70 39.10
N SER A 377 -28.87 -56.44 38.45
CA SER A 377 -30.21 -56.94 38.67
C SER A 377 -31.04 -56.78 37.40
N LEU A 378 -31.65 -57.87 36.94
CA LEU A 378 -33.00 -57.84 36.38
C LEU A 378 -33.95 -57.80 37.58
N ILE A 379 -34.72 -56.71 37.71
CA ILE A 379 -36.10 -56.55 38.23
C ILE A 379 -36.34 -55.03 38.33
N ASN A 380 -36.93 -54.46 37.30
CA ASN A 380 -38.36 -54.17 37.22
C ASN A 380 -38.84 -54.31 35.78
#